data_AF-A0A1Y4RJB0-F1
#
_entry.id   AF-A0A1Y4RJB0-F1
#
_cell.length_a   1.000
_cell.length_b   1.000
_cell.length_c   1.000
_cell.angle_alpha   90.00
_cell.angle_beta   90.00
_cell.angle_gamma   90.00
#
_symmetry.space_group_name_H-M   'P 1'
#
loop_
_entity.id
_entity.type
_entity.pdbx_description
1 polymer ?
#
loop_
_entity_poly.entity_id
_entity_poly.type
_entity_poly.pdbx_seq_one_letter_code
_entity_poly.pdbx_strand_id
1 'polypeptide(L)'
;MNRAERRRVEKQKAVRRLQKELTGQILQEVENDRVEALMTCFVLALHEEFGFGKERCLRALRRVDSYMEPYVSSKESVQQLKEKVRDEVGIVISC
;
A
#
# COMPACT_ATOMS: atom_id res chain seq x y z
N MET A 1 -5.12 -29.36 -34.27
CA MET A 1 -5.73 -29.16 -32.93
C MET A 1 -7.21 -29.55 -32.96
N ASN A 2 -7.57 -30.60 -32.22
CA ASN A 2 -8.93 -31.16 -32.18
C ASN A 2 -9.89 -30.30 -31.32
N ARG A 3 -11.22 -30.42 -31.48
CA ARG A 3 -12.23 -29.65 -30.73
C ARG A 3 -12.12 -29.85 -29.21
N ALA A 4 -11.81 -31.07 -28.77
CA ALA A 4 -11.57 -31.39 -27.36
C ALA A 4 -10.32 -30.68 -26.81
N GLU A 5 -9.29 -30.56 -27.64
CA GLU A 5 -8.03 -29.92 -27.30
C GLU A 5 -8.19 -28.39 -27.18
N ARG A 6 -8.95 -27.77 -28.10
CA ARG A 6 -9.36 -26.36 -27.99
C ARG A 6 -10.09 -26.06 -26.68
N ARG A 7 -11.07 -26.88 -26.32
CA ARG A 7 -11.82 -26.74 -25.06
C ARG A 7 -10.94 -26.91 -23.83
N ARG A 8 -9.96 -27.82 -23.84
CA ARG A 8 -8.99 -27.99 -22.75
C ARG A 8 -8.10 -26.76 -22.59
N VAL A 9 -7.59 -26.22 -23.69
CA VAL A 9 -6.75 -25.00 -23.68
C VAL A 9 -7.55 -23.79 -23.20
N GLU A 10 -8.79 -23.61 -23.63
CA GLU A 10 -9.66 -22.53 -23.17
C GLU A 10 -9.96 -22.65 -21.67
N LYS A 11 -10.29 -23.84 -21.17
CA LYS A 11 -10.47 -24.08 -19.73
C LYS A 11 -9.20 -23.79 -18.94
N GLN A 12 -8.04 -24.25 -19.40
CA GLN A 12 -6.76 -23.94 -18.73
C GLN A 12 -6.47 -22.43 -18.73
N LYS A 13 -6.77 -21.71 -19.82
CA LYS A 13 -6.61 -20.25 -19.87
C LYS A 13 -7.57 -19.55 -18.89
N ALA A 14 -8.82 -20.00 -18.80
CA ALA A 14 -9.80 -19.47 -17.85
C ALA A 14 -9.37 -19.70 -16.40
N VAL A 15 -8.93 -20.92 -16.06
CA VAL A 15 -8.41 -21.25 -14.72
C VAL A 15 -7.19 -20.39 -14.38
N ARG A 16 -6.25 -20.20 -15.31
CA ARG A 16 -5.07 -19.34 -15.08
C ARG A 16 -5.44 -17.87 -14.88
N ARG A 17 -6.45 -17.36 -15.60
CA ARG A 17 -6.95 -15.98 -15.41
C ARG A 17 -7.56 -15.81 -14.03
N LEU A 18 -8.45 -16.71 -13.63
CA LEU A 18 -9.07 -16.71 -12.31
C LEU A 18 -8.04 -16.81 -11.19
N GLN A 19 -7.03 -17.68 -11.34
CA GLN A 19 -5.93 -17.76 -10.38
C GLN A 19 -5.17 -16.44 -10.28
N LYS A 20 -4.83 -15.81 -11.41
CA LYS A 20 -4.12 -14.52 -11.42
C LYS A 20 -4.94 -13.41 -10.76
N GLU A 21 -6.24 -13.35 -11.04
CA GLU A 21 -7.17 -12.39 -10.43
C GLU A 21 -7.28 -12.60 -8.92
N LEU A 22 -7.48 -13.85 -8.48
CA LEU A 22 -7.56 -14.18 -7.06
C LEU A 22 -6.24 -13.87 -6.33
N THR A 23 -5.09 -14.26 -6.89
CA THR A 23 -3.79 -13.91 -6.31
C THR A 23 -3.61 -12.39 -6.23
N GLY A 24 -4.04 -11.64 -7.26
CA GLY A 24 -4.00 -10.18 -7.24
C GLY A 24 -4.85 -9.57 -6.12
N GLN A 25 -6.07 -10.08 -5.91
CA GLN A 25 -6.96 -9.63 -4.84
C GLN A 25 -6.37 -9.91 -3.45
N ILE A 26 -5.85 -11.14 -3.23
CA ILE A 26 -5.23 -11.51 -1.95
C ILE A 26 -4.03 -10.62 -1.65
N LEU A 27 -3.17 -10.35 -2.64
CA LEU A 27 -2.02 -9.47 -2.44
C LEU A 27 -2.45 -8.05 -2.07
N GLN A 28 -3.48 -7.53 -2.73
CA GLN A 28 -4.02 -6.20 -2.44
C GLN A 28 -4.64 -6.12 -1.04
N GLU A 29 -5.38 -7.15 -0.60
CA GLU A 29 -5.92 -7.21 0.77
C GLU A 29 -4.80 -7.22 1.81
N VAL A 30 -3.77 -8.04 1.62
CA VAL A 30 -2.61 -8.08 2.54
C VAL A 30 -1.87 -6.74 2.59
N GLU A 31 -1.75 -6.04 1.46
CA GLU A 31 -1.15 -4.71 1.43
C GLU A 31 -2.01 -3.68 2.18
N ASN A 32 -3.33 -3.69 1.98
CA ASN A 32 -4.26 -2.82 2.69
C ASN A 32 -4.20 -3.05 4.20
N ASP A 33 -4.22 -4.31 4.65
CA ASP A 33 -4.14 -4.67 6.07
C ASP A 33 -2.84 -4.16 6.70
N ARG A 34 -1.71 -4.26 6.00
CA ARG A 34 -0.41 -3.76 6.47
C ARG A 34 -0.39 -2.25 6.59
N VAL A 35 -0.97 -1.54 5.62
CA VAL A 35 -1.08 -0.08 5.67
C VAL A 35 -1.98 0.35 6.82
N GLU A 36 -3.13 -0.29 7.01
CA GLU A 36 -4.05 0.01 8.10
C GLU A 36 -3.41 -0.22 9.48
N ALA A 37 -2.68 -1.33 9.64
CA ALA A 37 -1.93 -1.62 10.86
C ALA A 37 -0.86 -0.54 11.14
N LEU A 38 -0.07 -0.15 10.13
CA LEU A 38 0.96 0.88 10.28
C LEU A 38 0.36 2.24 10.68
N MET A 39 -0.72 2.65 10.01
CA MET A 39 -1.39 3.92 10.31
C MET A 39 -2.02 3.93 11.72
N THR A 40 -2.57 2.79 12.15
CA THR A 40 -3.10 2.63 13.51
C THR A 40 -1.99 2.75 14.55
N CYS A 41 -0.87 2.04 14.37
CA CYS A 41 0.30 2.15 15.24
C CYS A 41 0.86 3.58 15.28
N PHE A 42 0.88 4.27 14.15
CA PHE A 42 1.34 5.65 14.08
C PHE A 42 0.47 6.61 14.90
N VAL A 43 -0.87 6.48 14.80
CA VAL A 43 -1.79 7.31 15.59
C VAL A 43 -1.66 7.04 17.09
N LEU A 44 -1.52 5.76 17.47
CA LEU A 44 -1.28 5.37 18.86
C LEU A 44 0.03 6.00 19.39
N ALA A 45 1.13 5.89 18.63
CA ALA A 45 2.39 6.50 19.00
C ALA A 45 2.29 8.03 19.15
N LEU A 46 1.57 8.70 18.24
CA LEU A 46 1.32 10.15 18.35
C LEU A 46 0.54 10.52 19.62
N HIS A 47 -0.43 9.69 19.99
CA HIS A 47 -1.22 9.88 21.20
C HIS A 47 -0.39 9.66 22.46
N GLU A 48 0.32 8.54 22.55
CA GLU A 48 1.02 8.11 23.75
C GLU A 48 2.30 8.92 24.02
N GLU A 49 3.11 9.17 22.99
CA GLU A 49 4.40 9.86 23.15
C GLU A 49 4.23 11.39 23.22
N PHE A 50 3.32 11.94 22.41
CA PHE A 50 3.20 13.40 22.26
C PHE A 50 1.88 13.97 22.81
N GLY A 51 1.01 13.14 23.38
CA GLY A 51 -0.28 13.59 23.93
C GLY A 51 -1.22 14.14 22.86
N PHE A 52 -1.15 13.65 21.61
CA PHE A 52 -2.03 14.15 20.56
C PHE A 52 -3.48 13.71 20.81
N GLY A 53 -4.38 14.67 20.91
CA GLY A 53 -5.81 14.42 20.88
C GLY A 53 -6.33 14.23 19.45
N LYS A 54 -7.60 13.84 19.34
CA LYS A 54 -8.31 13.56 18.06
C LYS A 54 -7.94 14.50 16.91
N GLU A 55 -8.09 15.82 17.08
CA GLU A 55 -7.88 16.77 15.99
C GLU A 55 -6.43 16.83 15.50
N ARG A 56 -5.45 16.66 16.40
CA ARG A 56 -4.04 16.60 16.01
C ARG A 56 -3.72 15.31 15.27
N CYS A 57 -4.26 14.18 15.71
CA CYS A 57 -4.11 12.91 15.01
C CYS A 57 -4.76 12.95 13.62
N LEU A 58 -5.98 13.48 13.50
CA LEU A 58 -6.65 13.64 12.20
C LEU A 58 -5.87 14.55 11.25
N ARG A 59 -5.29 15.64 11.77
CA ARG A 59 -4.40 16.50 10.95
C ARG A 59 -3.17 15.75 10.46
N ALA A 60 -2.55 14.92 11.30
CA ALA A 60 -1.40 14.10 10.89
C ALA A 60 -1.80 13.08 9.82
N LEU A 61 -2.91 12.36 10.00
CA LEU A 61 -3.43 11.39 9.02
C LEU A 61 -3.71 12.04 7.66
N ARG A 62 -4.44 13.17 7.64
CA ARG A 62 -4.69 13.92 6.39
C ARG A 62 -3.39 14.38 5.73
N ARG A 63 -2.35 14.68 6.51
CA ARG A 63 -1.05 15.04 5.97
C ARG A 63 -0.36 13.84 5.33
N VAL A 64 -0.46 12.65 5.94
CA VAL A 64 0.01 11.40 5.32
C VAL A 64 -0.71 11.13 4.00
N ASP A 65 -2.03 11.29 3.95
CA ASP A 65 -2.81 11.13 2.71
C ASP A 65 -2.28 12.04 1.58
N SER A 66 -1.93 13.29 1.92
CA SER A 66 -1.36 14.24 0.94
C SER A 66 0.02 13.84 0.40
N TYR A 67 0.79 13.05 1.16
CA TYR A 67 2.05 12.49 0.67
C TYR A 67 1.83 11.21 -0.15
N MET A 68 0.79 10.44 0.18
CA MET A 68 0.44 9.21 -0.53
C MET A 68 -0.18 9.48 -1.91
N GLU A 69 -0.93 10.58 -2.09
CA GLU A 69 -1.56 10.90 -3.39
C GLU A 69 -0.54 11.01 -4.56
N PRO A 70 0.57 11.76 -4.46
CA PRO A 70 1.62 11.76 -5.49
C PRO A 70 2.24 10.38 -5.72
N TYR A 71 2.40 9.58 -4.66
CA TYR A 71 2.95 8.23 -4.74
C TYR A 71 2.03 7.27 -5.51
N VAL A 72 0.75 7.22 -5.14
CA VAL A 72 -0.27 6.38 -5.80
C VAL A 72 -0.45 6.79 -7.26
N SER A 73 -0.38 8.09 -7.56
CA SER A 73 -0.44 8.59 -8.94
C SER A 73 0.88 8.45 -9.73
N SER A 74 1.90 7.77 -9.17
CA SER A 74 3.22 7.57 -9.77
C SER A 74 3.95 8.87 -10.16
N LYS A 75 3.55 10.00 -9.57
CA LYS A 75 4.24 11.30 -9.73
C LYS A 75 5.44 11.41 -8.80
N GLU A 76 5.47 10.60 -7.75
CA GLU A 76 6.54 10.52 -6.78
C GLU A 76 6.83 9.06 -6.42
N SER A 77 8.09 8.72 -6.18
CA SER A 77 8.53 7.39 -5.77
C SER A 77 8.83 7.33 -4.27
N VAL A 78 8.84 6.13 -3.69
CA VAL A 78 9.26 5.92 -2.29
C VAL A 78 10.69 6.44 -2.06
N GLN A 79 11.57 6.32 -3.05
CA GLN A 79 12.94 6.81 -2.95
C GLN A 79 12.98 8.33 -2.77
N GLN A 80 12.16 9.07 -3.53
CA GLN A 80 12.05 10.52 -3.39
C GLN A 80 11.47 10.91 -2.02
N LEU A 81 10.49 10.16 -1.50
CA LEU A 81 9.99 10.38 -0.14
C LEU A 81 11.07 10.14 0.92
N LYS A 82 11.89 9.09 0.77
CA LYS A 82 13.03 8.81 1.65
C LYS A 82 14.07 9.93 1.60
N GLU A 83 14.33 10.48 0.42
CA GLU A 83 15.23 11.63 0.24
C GLU A 83 14.69 12.87 0.95
N LYS A 84 13.38 13.17 0.83
CA LYS A 84 12.76 14.27 1.60
C LYS A 84 12.93 14.09 3.11
N VAL A 85 12.69 12.89 3.64
CA VAL A 85 12.87 12.62 5.07
C VAL A 85 14.32 12.82 5.50
N ARG A 86 15.28 12.37 4.70
CA ARG A 86 16.71 12.59 4.96
C ARG A 86 17.04 14.08 4.95
N ASP A 87 16.57 14.81 3.96
CA ASP A 87 16.94 16.21 3.76
C ASP A 87 16.25 17.14 4.78
N GLU A 88 15.01 16.85 5.19
CA GLU A 88 14.25 17.67 6.15
C GLU A 88 14.49 17.29 7.62
N VAL A 89 14.64 15.99 7.91
CA VAL A 89 14.67 15.45 9.29
C VAL A 89 16.03 14.85 9.64
N GLY A 90 16.90 14.60 8.67
CA GLY A 90 18.20 13.98 8.89
C GLY A 90 18.15 12.47 9.15
N ILE A 91 17.00 11.83 8.89
CA ILE A 91 16.79 10.39 9.16
C ILE A 91 16.87 9.59 7.86
N VAL A 92 17.58 8.45 7.90
CA VAL A 92 17.64 7.50 6.78
C VAL A 92 16.74 6.31 7.07
N ILE A 93 15.73 6.08 6.22
CA ILE A 93 14.79 4.97 6.36
C ILE A 93 15.27 3.77 5.53
N SER A 94 15.76 2.74 6.22
CA SER A 94 16.08 1.41 5.66
C SER A 94 15.12 0.39 6.26
N CYS A 95 14.09 0.02 5.50
CA CYS A 95 13.14 -1.04 5.79
C CYS A 95 12.92 -1.85 4.51
#